data_AF-A0A1C6WKR5-F1
#
_entry.id   AF-A0A1C6WKR5-F1
#
_cell.length_a   1.000
_cell.length_b   1.000
_cell.length_c   1.000
_cell.angle_alpha   90.00
_cell.angle_beta   90.00
_cell.angle_gamma   90.00
#
_symmetry.space_group_name_H-M   'P 1'
#
loop_
_entity.id
_entity.type
_entity.pdbx_description
1 polymer ?
#
loop_
_entity_poly.entity_id
_entity_poly.type
_entity_poly.pdbx_seq_one_letter_code
_entity_poly.pdbx_strand_id
1 'polypeptide(L)'
;YKEFATIDGYFDEDEDDGTQTKVNNEAIHNYCDYKDKLKNNDKCSGYYEMISSGVIYLLENLKKKCNLDDDKLAEYAILWLSYKLKIKENPIIKKLSVFYDSYIKTNEYYNKNINGDNLTYKEIIDKKKDLMDMNINEI
;
A
#
# COMPACT_ATOMS: atom_id res chain seq x y z
N TYR A 1 -0.91 17.02 4.08
CA TYR A 1 0.32 16.42 4.64
C TYR A 1 1.30 16.15 3.50
N LYS A 2 2.57 16.57 3.62
CA LYS A 2 3.59 16.47 2.54
C LYS A 2 3.84 15.04 2.06
N GLU A 3 3.77 14.06 2.95
CA GLU A 3 4.05 12.65 2.63
C GLU A 3 3.02 12.05 1.67
N PHE A 4 1.73 12.39 1.80
CA PHE A 4 0.69 11.95 0.85
C PHE A 4 0.92 12.54 -0.53
N ALA A 5 1.14 13.86 -0.63
CA ALA A 5 1.47 14.50 -1.90
C ALA A 5 2.75 13.93 -2.53
N THR A 6 3.71 13.51 -1.70
CA THR A 6 4.95 12.88 -2.15
C THR A 6 4.69 11.51 -2.75
N ILE A 7 3.98 10.63 -2.04
CA ILE A 7 3.67 9.30 -2.57
C ILE A 7 2.70 9.38 -3.75
N ASP A 8 1.71 10.27 -3.73
CA ASP A 8 0.78 10.45 -4.84
C ASP A 8 1.51 10.85 -6.12
N GLY A 9 2.49 11.75 -6.02
CA GLY A 9 3.35 12.12 -7.15
C GLY A 9 4.25 11.00 -7.70
N TYR A 10 4.28 9.82 -7.07
CA TYR A 10 4.98 8.65 -7.59
C TYR A 10 4.12 7.81 -8.54
N PHE A 11 2.81 8.07 -8.58
CA PHE A 11 1.85 7.39 -9.43
C PHE A 11 1.28 8.39 -10.43
N ASP A 12 1.47 8.11 -11.72
CA ASP A 12 0.79 8.81 -12.81
C ASP A 12 -0.49 8.02 -13.11
N GLU A 13 -1.64 8.58 -12.79
CA GLU A 13 -2.92 7.89 -12.88
C GLU A 13 -3.93 8.82 -13.55
N ASP A 14 -4.70 8.27 -14.51
CA ASP A 14 -5.90 8.95 -14.97
C ASP A 14 -6.91 8.99 -13.82
N GLU A 15 -7.18 10.19 -13.29
CA GLU A 15 -8.06 10.35 -12.12
C GLU A 15 -9.53 9.99 -12.42
N ASP A 16 -9.92 9.93 -13.71
CA ASP A 16 -11.29 9.60 -14.11
C ASP A 16 -11.60 8.10 -13.99
N ASP A 17 -10.70 7.22 -14.45
CA ASP A 17 -10.94 5.78 -14.48
C ASP A 17 -9.69 4.88 -14.32
N GLY A 18 -8.50 5.47 -14.13
CA GLY A 18 -7.26 4.73 -14.00
C GLY A 18 -6.90 3.88 -15.22
N THR A 19 -7.41 4.19 -16.42
CA THR A 19 -7.06 3.47 -17.66
C THR A 19 -5.57 3.55 -17.96
N GLN A 20 -4.96 4.70 -17.70
CA GLN A 20 -3.52 4.88 -17.73
C GLN A 20 -3.01 4.93 -16.29
N THR A 21 -2.22 3.92 -15.90
CA THR A 21 -1.47 3.99 -14.64
C THR A 21 -0.01 3.64 -14.84
N LYS A 22 0.87 4.47 -14.28
CA LYS A 22 2.31 4.29 -14.29
C LYS A 22 2.88 4.61 -12.92
N VAL A 23 3.92 3.89 -12.53
CA VAL A 23 4.68 4.17 -11.32
C VAL A 23 6.03 4.72 -11.71
N ASN A 24 6.31 5.93 -11.25
CA ASN A 24 7.38 6.77 -11.78
C ASN A 24 8.60 6.76 -10.87
N ASN A 25 8.45 6.31 -9.63
CA ASN A 25 9.51 6.37 -8.62
C ASN A 25 10.04 4.98 -8.27
N GLU A 26 11.35 4.80 -8.41
CA GLU A 26 12.04 3.56 -8.05
C GLU A 26 12.01 3.26 -6.54
N ALA A 27 11.79 4.26 -5.68
CA ALA A 27 11.73 4.08 -4.23
C ALA A 27 10.64 3.08 -3.81
N ILE A 28 9.51 3.04 -4.53
CA ILE A 28 8.44 2.06 -4.28
C ILE A 28 8.92 0.63 -4.56
N HIS A 29 9.83 0.44 -5.53
CA HIS A 29 10.31 -0.88 -5.90
C HIS A 29 11.19 -1.51 -4.80
N ASN A 30 11.72 -0.71 -3.87
CA ASN A 30 12.47 -1.23 -2.72
C ASN A 30 11.58 -2.01 -1.74
N TYR A 31 10.27 -1.82 -1.84
CA TYR A 31 9.24 -2.49 -1.02
C TYR A 31 8.52 -3.60 -1.78
N CYS A 32 8.95 -3.86 -3.02
CA CYS A 32 8.44 -4.95 -3.82
C CYS A 32 9.16 -6.24 -3.47
N ASP A 33 8.49 -7.12 -2.74
CA ASP A 33 9.08 -8.39 -2.30
C ASP A 33 8.05 -9.52 -2.47
N TYR A 34 7.97 -10.06 -3.68
CA TYR A 34 7.06 -11.15 -4.04
C TYR A 34 7.86 -12.35 -4.58
N LYS A 35 7.59 -13.54 -4.02
CA LYS A 35 8.34 -14.79 -4.29
C LYS A 35 8.50 -15.12 -5.78
N ASP A 36 7.49 -14.84 -6.59
CA ASP A 36 7.51 -15.17 -8.03
C ASP A 36 8.36 -14.20 -8.85
N LYS A 37 8.58 -12.97 -8.36
CA LYS A 37 9.37 -11.92 -9.00
C LYS A 37 10.85 -12.04 -8.71
N LEU A 38 11.21 -12.50 -7.51
CA LEU A 38 12.60 -12.76 -7.10
C LEU A 38 13.32 -13.76 -8.01
N LYS A 39 12.59 -14.71 -8.62
CA LYS A 39 13.17 -15.71 -9.53
C LYS A 39 13.67 -15.11 -10.85
N ASN A 40 13.14 -13.97 -11.26
CA ASN A 40 13.43 -13.36 -12.55
C ASN A 40 14.27 -12.07 -12.44
N ASN A 41 14.69 -11.68 -11.23
CA ASN A 41 15.25 -10.34 -10.93
C ASN A 41 14.35 -9.18 -11.39
N ASP A 42 13.06 -9.47 -11.64
CA ASP A 42 12.08 -8.46 -11.98
C ASP A 42 11.66 -7.75 -10.70
N LYS A 43 11.72 -6.42 -10.72
CA LYS A 43 10.99 -5.62 -9.73
C LYS A 43 9.48 -5.71 -10.06
N CYS A 44 8.63 -5.28 -9.14
CA CYS A 44 7.17 -5.24 -9.34
C CYS A 44 6.86 -4.61 -10.70
N SER A 45 5.88 -5.15 -11.40
CA SER A 45 5.51 -4.64 -12.72
C SER A 45 4.01 -4.41 -12.83
N GLY A 46 3.22 -5.02 -11.93
CA GLY A 46 1.79 -4.79 -11.81
C GLY A 46 1.48 -3.56 -10.97
N TYR A 47 0.50 -2.77 -11.41
CA TYR A 47 -0.01 -1.62 -10.68
C TYR A 47 -0.39 -1.96 -9.23
N TYR A 48 -1.14 -3.05 -9.00
CA TYR A 48 -1.56 -3.44 -7.64
C TYR A 48 -0.40 -3.90 -6.74
N GLU A 49 0.63 -4.53 -7.32
CA GLU A 49 1.85 -4.87 -6.58
C GLU A 49 2.58 -3.60 -6.14
N MET A 50 2.58 -2.56 -6.99
CA MET A 50 3.15 -1.26 -6.68
C MET A 50 2.33 -0.48 -5.64
N ILE A 51 1.00 -0.53 -5.71
CA ILE A 51 0.14 0.09 -4.70
C ILE A 51 0.39 -0.56 -3.33
N SER A 52 0.46 -1.90 -3.28
CA SER A 52 0.80 -2.61 -2.06
C SER A 52 2.18 -2.21 -1.52
N SER A 53 3.19 -2.13 -2.38
CA SER A 53 4.53 -1.64 -2.01
C SER A 53 4.50 -0.18 -1.53
N GLY A 54 3.62 0.64 -2.12
CA GLY A 54 3.35 2.02 -1.73
C GLY A 54 2.76 2.16 -0.33
N VAL A 55 1.86 1.26 0.07
CA VAL A 55 1.31 1.23 1.44
C VAL A 55 2.44 1.06 2.46
N ILE A 56 3.39 0.15 2.19
CA ILE A 56 4.53 -0.09 3.09
C ILE A 56 5.45 1.13 3.13
N TYR A 57 5.75 1.73 1.97
CA TYR A 57 6.52 2.97 1.88
C TYR A 57 5.87 4.10 2.70
N LEU A 58 4.56 4.28 2.58
CA LEU A 58 3.82 5.32 3.28
C LEU A 58 3.88 5.10 4.80
N LEU A 59 3.63 3.87 5.27
CA LEU A 59 3.75 3.51 6.69
C LEU A 59 5.13 3.84 7.24
N GLU A 60 6.20 3.47 6.53
CA GLU A 60 7.57 3.76 6.97
C GLU A 60 7.84 5.27 7.06
N ASN A 61 7.43 6.04 6.05
CA ASN A 61 7.68 7.47 6.00
C ASN A 61 6.88 8.23 7.06
N LEU A 62 5.60 7.89 7.23
CA LEU A 62 4.77 8.49 8.27
C LEU A 62 5.32 8.17 9.67
N LYS A 63 5.74 6.93 9.92
CA LYS A 63 6.33 6.54 11.20
C LYS A 63 7.64 7.29 11.48
N LYS A 64 8.52 7.43 10.48
CA LYS A 64 9.80 8.13 10.61
C LYS A 64 9.68 9.65 10.75
N LYS A 65 8.70 10.27 10.08
CA LYS A 65 8.67 11.73 9.90
C LYS A 65 7.55 12.44 10.65
N CYS A 66 6.48 11.74 11.00
CA CYS A 66 5.25 12.37 11.50
C CYS A 66 4.93 12.08 12.97
N ASN A 67 5.75 11.29 13.69
CA ASN A 67 5.54 10.92 15.10
C ASN A 67 4.07 10.56 15.42
N LEU A 68 3.44 9.83 14.50
CA LEU A 68 2.05 9.40 14.62
C LEU A 68 2.00 8.12 15.47
N ASP A 69 0.93 7.99 16.24
CA ASP A 69 0.61 6.70 16.88
C ASP A 69 0.24 5.65 15.81
N ASP A 70 0.39 4.38 16.16
CA ASP A 70 0.16 3.26 15.23
C ASP A 70 -1.27 3.23 14.68
N ASP A 71 -2.27 3.68 15.46
CA ASP A 71 -3.66 3.66 15.04
C ASP A 71 -3.92 4.67 13.92
N LYS A 72 -3.40 5.90 14.05
CA LYS A 72 -3.46 6.91 12.99
C LYS A 72 -2.64 6.52 11.77
N LEU A 73 -1.48 5.88 11.98
CA LEU A 73 -0.67 5.36 10.87
C LEU A 73 -1.47 4.37 10.01
N ALA A 74 -2.14 3.42 10.67
CA ALA A 74 -2.98 2.43 9.99
C ALA A 74 -4.16 3.10 9.26
N GLU A 75 -4.89 3.99 9.92
CA GLU A 75 -6.02 4.71 9.32
C GLU A 75 -5.62 5.49 8.07
N TYR A 76 -4.50 6.21 8.13
CA TYR A 76 -3.99 6.99 7.00
C TYR A 76 -3.50 6.14 5.83
N ALA A 77 -2.83 5.03 6.12
CA ALA A 77 -2.42 4.08 5.09
C ALA A 77 -3.62 3.43 4.39
N ILE A 78 -4.64 3.04 5.17
CA ILE A 78 -5.89 2.45 4.66
C ILE A 78 -6.67 3.46 3.82
N LEU A 79 -6.79 4.71 4.29
CA LEU A 79 -7.45 5.78 3.55
C LEU A 79 -6.79 6.03 2.19
N TRP A 80 -5.45 6.12 2.17
CA TRP A 80 -4.69 6.30 0.94
C TRP A 80 -4.88 5.11 -0.02
N LEU A 81 -4.81 3.88 0.48
CA LEU A 81 -5.06 2.67 -0.31
C LEU A 81 -6.47 2.70 -0.94
N SER A 82 -7.47 3.08 -0.14
CA SER A 82 -8.87 3.13 -0.58
C SER A 82 -9.05 4.13 -1.72
N TYR A 83 -8.44 5.31 -1.60
CA TYR A 83 -8.43 6.30 -2.66
C TYR A 83 -7.81 5.77 -3.96
N LYS A 84 -6.63 5.14 -3.90
CA LYS A 84 -5.97 4.58 -5.09
C LYS A 84 -6.75 3.45 -5.77
N LEU A 85 -7.49 2.65 -4.99
CA LEU A 85 -8.34 1.59 -5.53
C LEU A 85 -9.67 2.10 -6.10
N LYS A 86 -10.13 3.30 -5.67
CA LYS A 86 -11.26 3.99 -6.31
C LYS A 86 -10.89 4.56 -7.68
N ILE A 87 -9.67 5.11 -7.83
CA ILE A 87 -9.20 5.62 -9.13
C ILE A 87 -9.16 4.51 -10.17
N LYS A 88 -8.52 3.37 -9.84
CA LYS A 88 -8.43 2.21 -10.73
C LYS A 88 -9.30 1.08 -10.18
N GLU A 89 -10.59 1.16 -10.44
CA GLU A 89 -11.54 0.13 -10.02
C GLU A 89 -11.19 -1.24 -10.63
N ASN A 90 -11.37 -2.29 -9.82
CA ASN A 90 -11.18 -3.67 -10.24
C ASN A 90 -12.46 -4.46 -9.99
N PRO A 91 -13.02 -5.17 -10.99
CA PRO A 91 -14.28 -5.89 -10.83
C PRO A 91 -14.20 -7.03 -9.80
N ILE A 92 -12.99 -7.53 -9.51
CA ILE A 92 -12.72 -8.59 -8.52
C ILE A 92 -12.46 -7.98 -7.14
N ILE A 93 -11.71 -6.89 -7.06
CA ILE A 93 -11.30 -6.27 -5.80
C ILE A 93 -12.36 -5.24 -5.38
N LYS A 94 -13.45 -5.72 -4.79
CA LYS A 94 -14.55 -4.85 -4.30
C LYS A 94 -14.39 -4.41 -2.85
N LYS A 95 -13.57 -5.13 -2.08
CA LYS A 95 -13.30 -4.89 -0.67
C LYS A 95 -11.80 -4.73 -0.46
N LEU A 96 -11.43 -3.91 0.52
CA LEU A 96 -10.02 -3.75 0.89
C LEU A 96 -9.42 -5.07 1.38
N SER A 97 -10.17 -5.92 2.06
CA SER A 97 -9.69 -7.22 2.56
C SER A 97 -9.30 -8.17 1.44
N VAL A 98 -10.00 -8.12 0.29
CA VAL A 98 -9.61 -8.86 -0.91
C VAL A 98 -8.26 -8.38 -1.45
N PHE A 99 -8.05 -7.06 -1.50
CA PHE A 99 -6.75 -6.50 -1.89
C PHE A 99 -5.65 -6.90 -0.91
N TYR A 100 -5.94 -6.79 0.39
CA TYR A 100 -5.02 -7.09 1.47
C TYR A 100 -4.50 -8.52 1.40
N ASP A 101 -5.41 -9.50 1.33
CA ASP A 101 -5.03 -10.91 1.27
C ASP A 101 -4.27 -11.26 -0.02
N SER A 102 -4.56 -10.57 -1.12
CA SER A 102 -3.96 -10.85 -2.44
C SER A 102 -2.58 -10.21 -2.62
N TYR A 103 -2.39 -8.97 -2.16
CA TYR A 103 -1.21 -8.16 -2.49
C TYR A 103 -0.40 -7.71 -1.27
N ILE A 104 -1.02 -7.33 -0.15
CA ILE A 104 -0.28 -6.79 1.01
C ILE A 104 0.29 -7.93 1.83
N LYS A 105 -0.55 -8.88 2.25
CA LYS A 105 -0.19 -10.01 3.09
C LYS A 105 0.84 -10.95 2.43
N THR A 106 0.79 -11.04 1.09
CA THR A 106 1.70 -11.84 0.27
C THR A 106 3.04 -11.16 -0.02
N ASN A 107 3.17 -9.87 0.30
CA ASN A 107 4.43 -9.14 0.20
C ASN A 107 5.33 -9.51 1.39
N GLU A 108 6.49 -10.10 1.12
CA GLU A 108 7.42 -10.54 2.16
C GLU A 108 8.06 -9.38 2.92
N TYR A 109 8.17 -8.19 2.33
CA TYR A 109 8.65 -6.99 3.02
C TYR A 109 7.68 -6.56 4.11
N TYR A 110 6.38 -6.63 3.84
CA TYR A 110 5.34 -6.29 4.81
C TYR A 110 5.41 -7.17 6.08
N ASN A 111 5.80 -8.43 5.90
CA ASN A 111 5.93 -9.40 6.99
C ASN A 111 7.26 -9.26 7.76
N LYS A 112 8.17 -8.38 7.35
CA LYS A 112 9.41 -8.10 8.09
C LYS A 112 9.16 -7.16 9.26
N ASN A 113 9.99 -7.29 10.29
CA ASN A 113 9.98 -6.35 11.41
C ASN A 113 10.36 -4.95 10.94
N ILE A 114 9.73 -3.94 11.55
CA ILE A 114 10.13 -2.55 11.33
C ILE A 114 11.49 -2.38 12.02
N ASN A 115 12.53 -2.04 11.24
CA ASN A 115 13.89 -1.90 11.78
C ASN A 115 13.92 -0.94 12.98
N GLY A 116 14.25 -1.47 14.17
CA GLY A 116 14.38 -0.72 15.41
C GLY A 116 13.18 -0.81 16.36
N ASP A 117 12.12 -1.53 16.01
CA ASP A 117 10.92 -1.72 16.83
C ASP A 117 10.56 -3.21 16.97
N ASN A 118 9.89 -3.59 18.06
CA ASN A 118 9.36 -4.96 18.23
C ASN A 118 8.02 -5.18 17.49
N LEU A 119 7.61 -4.21 16.67
CA LEU A 119 6.32 -4.18 15.99
C LEU A 119 6.52 -4.32 14.47
N THR A 120 5.64 -5.09 13.83
CA THR A 120 5.58 -5.28 12.37
C THR A 120 4.57 -4.32 11.73
N TYR A 121 4.71 -4.04 10.43
CA TYR A 121 3.67 -3.31 9.67
C TYR A 121 2.33 -4.07 9.70
N LYS A 122 2.42 -5.40 9.76
CA LYS A 122 1.28 -6.28 9.95
C LYS A 122 0.49 -6.00 11.21
N GLU A 123 1.14 -5.92 12.36
CA GLU A 123 0.46 -5.65 13.62
C GLU A 123 -0.17 -4.25 13.68
N ILE A 124 0.41 -3.27 12.98
CA ILE A 124 -0.16 -1.92 12.88
C ILE A 124 -1.49 -1.97 12.11
N ILE A 125 -1.48 -2.58 10.93
CA ILE A 125 -2.63 -2.61 10.03
C ILE A 125 -3.72 -3.58 10.52
N ASP A 126 -3.34 -4.74 11.05
CA ASP A 126 -4.28 -5.74 11.57
C ASP A 126 -5.13 -5.19 12.74
N LYS A 127 -4.67 -4.16 13.47
CA LYS A 127 -5.48 -3.43 14.47
C LYS A 127 -6.70 -2.73 13.87
N LYS A 128 -6.63 -2.37 12.59
CA LYS A 128 -7.70 -1.69 11.84
C LYS A 128 -8.37 -2.60 10.81
N LYS A 129 -8.38 -3.91 11.09
CA LYS A 129 -8.99 -4.92 10.21
C LYS A 129 -10.46 -4.62 9.87
N ASP A 130 -11.22 -4.06 10.81
CA ASP A 130 -12.61 -3.66 10.56
C ASP A 130 -12.73 -2.63 9.42
N LEU A 131 -11.75 -1.72 9.28
CA LEU A 131 -11.71 -0.78 8.16
C LEU A 131 -11.38 -1.49 6.84
N MET A 132 -10.63 -2.60 6.88
CA MET A 132 -10.32 -3.40 5.70
C MET A 132 -11.50 -4.24 5.21
N ASP A 133 -12.47 -4.56 6.06
CA ASP A 133 -13.63 -5.36 5.65
C ASP A 133 -14.73 -4.54 4.95
N MET A 134 -14.56 -3.21 4.88
CA MET A 134 -15.45 -2.30 4.17
C MET A 134 -15.37 -2.48 2.65
N ASN A 135 -16.50 -2.22 1.97
CA ASN A 135 -16.50 -2.09 0.52
C ASN A 135 -15.72 -0.83 0.14
N ILE A 136 -14.89 -0.89 -0.89
CA ILE A 136 -14.06 0.26 -1.31
C ILE A 136 -14.95 1.48 -1.59
N ASN A 137 -16.14 1.27 -2.13
CA ASN A 137 -17.10 2.33 -2.45
C ASN A 137 -17.83 2.93 -1.23
N GLU A 138 -17.70 2.30 -0.05
CA GLU A 138 -18.34 2.73 1.21
C GLU A 138 -17.37 3.45 2.17
N ILE A 139 -16.09 3.51 1.81
CA ILE A 139 -15.03 4.20 2.57
C ILE A 139 -15.06 5.71 2.35
#